data_AF-A0A1F6BE98-F1
#
_entry.id   AF-A0A1F6BE98-F1
#
_cell.length_a   1.000
_cell.length_b   1.000
_cell.length_c   1.000
_cell.angle_alpha   90.00
_cell.angle_beta   90.00
_cell.angle_gamma   90.00
#
_symmetry.space_group_name_H-M   'P 1'
#
loop_
_entity.id
_entity.type
_entity.pdbx_description
1 polymer ?
#
loop_
_entity_poly.entity_id
_entity_poly.type
_entity_poly.pdbx_seq_one_letter_code
_entity_poly.pdbx_strand_id
1 'polypeptide(L)'
;MLPKKVSWILLTLYFIFDSVVSYVAVTRMGGRELNSVIAPFVENYPLLYFLCIPLELIGAYFIVLLLRRWFDEKIILTSAAIYWPIANSSMNLLFLLGFRHMGYLWGPLTVVGLIASLGYLFTILRER
;
A
#
# COMPACT_ATOMS: atom_id res chain seq x y z
N MET A 1 -4.48 19.59 -0.48
CA MET A 1 -4.47 18.48 -1.48
C MET A 1 -3.08 18.35 -2.08
N LEU A 2 -2.55 17.13 -2.20
CA LEU A 2 -1.24 16.93 -2.83
C LEU A 2 -1.33 17.08 -4.36
N PRO A 3 -0.27 17.59 -5.02
CA PRO A 3 -0.20 17.54 -6.48
C PRO A 3 -0.17 16.09 -6.99
N LYS A 4 -0.89 15.80 -8.08
CA LYS A 4 -0.97 14.46 -8.71
C LYS A 4 0.38 13.78 -8.87
N LYS A 5 1.39 14.52 -9.37
CA LYS A 5 2.75 14.00 -9.56
C LYS A 5 3.38 13.54 -8.24
N VAL A 6 3.19 14.31 -7.17
CA VAL A 6 3.73 14.00 -5.84
C VAL A 6 3.05 12.76 -5.27
N SER A 7 1.73 12.65 -5.39
CA SER A 7 1.00 11.46 -4.91
C SER A 7 1.45 10.17 -5.63
N TRP A 8 1.66 10.22 -6.94
CA TRP A 8 2.20 9.09 -7.70
C TRP A 8 3.61 8.70 -7.28
N ILE A 9 4.48 9.69 -7.06
CA ILE A 9 5.84 9.45 -6.56
C ILE A 9 5.78 8.77 -5.18
N LEU A 10 4.95 9.26 -4.26
CA LEU A 10 4.80 8.67 -2.93
C LEU A 10 4.30 7.22 -3.00
N LEU A 11 3.25 6.95 -3.78
CA LEU A 11 2.74 5.58 -3.97
C LEU A 11 3.81 4.66 -4.54
N THR A 12 4.56 5.13 -5.55
CA THR A 12 5.67 4.37 -6.15
C THR A 12 6.74 4.04 -5.10
N LEU A 13 7.12 5.01 -4.28
CA LEU A 13 8.10 4.80 -3.20
C LEU A 13 7.59 3.79 -2.17
N TYR A 14 6.30 3.84 -1.80
CA TYR A 14 5.71 2.86 -0.89
C TYR A 14 5.70 1.46 -1.47
N PHE A 15 5.33 1.29 -2.73
CA PHE A 15 5.33 -0.03 -3.39
C PHE A 15 6.74 -0.62 -3.50
N ILE A 16 7.73 0.22 -3.84
CA ILE A 16 9.14 -0.17 -3.84
C ILE A 16 9.57 -0.59 -2.44
N PHE A 17 9.30 0.24 -1.43
CA PHE A 17 9.64 -0.06 -0.03
C PHE A 17 9.03 -1.39 0.42
N ASP A 18 7.73 -1.57 0.19
CA ASP A 18 7.00 -2.77 0.61
C ASP A 18 7.55 -4.02 -0.08
N SER A 19 7.77 -3.96 -1.40
CA SER A 19 8.31 -5.09 -2.16
C SER A 19 9.75 -5.45 -1.73
N VAL A 20 10.60 -4.46 -1.48
CA VAL A 20 11.98 -4.67 -1.01
C VAL A 20 11.99 -5.27 0.39
N VAL A 21 11.18 -4.73 1.31
CA VAL A 21 11.12 -5.23 2.68
C VAL A 21 10.54 -6.64 2.72
N SER A 22 9.47 -6.93 1.98
CA SER A 22 8.91 -8.27 1.88
C SER A 22 9.90 -9.27 1.28
N TYR A 23 10.67 -8.87 0.26
CA TYR A 23 11.76 -9.69 -0.28
C TYR A 23 12.81 -10.02 0.80
N VAL A 24 13.27 -9.02 1.55
CA VAL A 24 14.24 -9.23 2.65
C VAL A 24 13.63 -10.10 3.74
N ALA A 25 12.36 -9.88 4.08
CA ALA A 25 11.65 -10.62 5.09
C ALA A 25 11.60 -12.13 4.79
N VAL A 26 11.20 -12.48 3.57
CA VAL A 26 11.10 -13.88 3.13
C VAL A 26 12.50 -14.50 2.98
N THR A 27 13.45 -13.81 2.33
CA THR A 27 14.75 -14.42 1.98
C THR A 27 15.77 -14.46 3.12
N ARG A 28 15.73 -13.51 4.05
CA ARG A 28 16.76 -13.34 5.10
C ARG A 28 16.23 -13.52 6.52
N MET A 29 14.94 -13.35 6.73
CA MET A 29 14.35 -13.32 8.08
C MET A 29 13.35 -14.45 8.35
N GLY A 30 13.15 -15.36 7.39
CA GLY A 30 12.18 -16.46 7.53
C GLY A 30 10.72 -15.99 7.64
N GLY A 31 10.43 -14.79 7.14
CA GLY A 31 9.07 -14.25 7.05
C GLY A 31 8.21 -15.06 6.09
N ARG A 32 6.89 -14.96 6.27
CA ARG A 32 5.89 -15.52 5.35
C ARG A 32 4.98 -14.41 4.86
N GLU A 33 4.55 -14.53 3.62
CA GLU A 33 3.68 -13.57 2.97
C GLU A 33 2.25 -13.72 3.50
N LEU A 34 1.64 -12.59 3.90
CA LEU A 34 0.29 -12.58 4.43
C LEU A 34 -0.76 -12.61 3.32
N ASN A 35 -0.41 -12.10 2.13
CA ASN A 35 -1.30 -12.13 0.99
C ASN A 35 -1.30 -13.53 0.34
N SER A 36 -2.36 -14.29 0.61
CA SER A 36 -2.55 -15.66 0.13
C SER A 36 -2.55 -15.81 -1.40
N VAL A 37 -2.83 -14.75 -2.15
CA VAL A 37 -2.84 -14.77 -3.62
C VAL A 37 -1.42 -14.82 -4.17
N ILE A 38 -0.51 -14.04 -3.60
CA ILE A 38 0.87 -13.93 -4.09
C ILE A 38 1.84 -14.84 -3.33
N ALA A 39 1.51 -15.22 -2.09
CA ALA A 39 2.37 -16.04 -1.23
C ALA A 39 2.94 -17.29 -1.93
N PRO A 40 2.14 -18.11 -2.67
CA PRO A 40 2.68 -19.30 -3.33
C PRO A 40 3.75 -18.99 -4.39
N PHE A 41 3.72 -17.81 -4.98
CA PHE A 41 4.67 -17.40 -6.01
C PHE A 41 5.91 -16.78 -5.40
N VAL A 42 5.74 -15.81 -4.51
CA VAL A 42 6.85 -15.01 -3.97
C VAL A 42 7.64 -15.75 -2.89
N GLU A 43 7.05 -16.71 -2.18
CA GLU A 43 7.80 -17.55 -1.23
C GLU A 43 8.71 -18.56 -1.94
N ASN A 44 8.28 -19.09 -3.10
CA ASN A 44 9.08 -20.01 -3.92
C ASN A 44 10.06 -19.29 -4.85
N TYR A 45 9.67 -18.12 -5.37
CA TYR A 45 10.45 -17.29 -6.28
C TYR A 45 10.49 -15.84 -5.77
N PRO A 46 11.32 -15.51 -4.76
CA PRO A 46 11.30 -14.19 -4.11
C PRO A 46 11.59 -13.01 -5.03
N LEU A 47 12.27 -13.21 -6.15
CA LEU A 47 12.49 -12.13 -7.13
C LEU A 47 11.18 -11.63 -7.77
N LEU A 48 10.08 -12.40 -7.69
CA LEU A 48 8.77 -11.97 -8.17
C LEU A 48 8.21 -10.77 -7.40
N TYR A 49 8.69 -10.47 -6.18
CA TYR A 49 8.34 -9.23 -5.47
C TYR A 49 8.65 -7.97 -6.30
N PHE A 50 9.72 -7.96 -7.10
CA PHE A 50 10.05 -6.81 -7.93
C PHE A 50 9.10 -6.64 -9.12
N LEU A 51 8.42 -7.71 -9.54
CA LEU A 51 7.36 -7.62 -10.53
C LEU A 51 6.03 -7.16 -9.91
N CYS A 52 5.85 -7.29 -8.60
CA CYS A 52 4.70 -6.72 -7.90
C CYS A 52 4.68 -5.19 -8.01
N ILE A 53 5.84 -4.52 -7.98
CA ILE A 53 5.94 -3.05 -8.08
C ILE A 53 5.22 -2.49 -9.33
N PRO A 54 5.56 -2.88 -10.58
CA PRO A 54 4.84 -2.39 -11.74
C PRO A 54 3.39 -2.87 -11.78
N LEU A 55 3.06 -4.06 -11.28
CA LEU A 55 1.68 -4.56 -11.24
C LEU A 55 0.80 -3.75 -10.28
N GLU A 56 1.33 -3.37 -9.12
CA GLU A 56 0.65 -2.51 -8.14
C GLU A 56 0.43 -1.10 -8.70
N LEU A 57 1.42 -0.53 -9.41
CA LEU A 57 1.25 0.75 -10.10
C LEU A 57 0.15 0.69 -11.16
N ILE A 58 0.14 -0.38 -11.98
CA ILE A 58 -0.89 -0.59 -13.00
C ILE A 58 -2.26 -0.76 -12.34
N GLY A 59 -2.35 -1.57 -11.28
CA GLY A 59 -3.58 -1.76 -10.51
C GLY A 59 -4.10 -0.45 -9.91
N ALA A 60 -3.23 0.31 -9.25
CA ALA A 60 -3.55 1.64 -8.72
C ALA A 60 -4.02 2.59 -9.81
N TYR A 61 -3.39 2.57 -10.99
CA TYR A 61 -3.82 3.37 -12.14
C TYR A 61 -5.23 3.02 -12.60
N PHE A 62 -5.57 1.73 -12.71
CA PHE A 62 -6.93 1.31 -13.06
C PHE A 62 -7.96 1.68 -11.99
N ILE A 63 -7.63 1.58 -10.71
CA ILE A 63 -8.50 2.01 -9.60
C ILE A 63 -8.78 3.52 -9.72
N VAL A 64 -7.74 4.32 -9.92
CA VAL A 64 -7.85 5.77 -10.11
C VAL A 64 -8.70 6.08 -11.35
N LEU A 65 -8.47 5.37 -12.46
CA LEU A 65 -9.22 5.50 -13.70
C LEU A 65 -10.71 5.19 -13.53
N LEU A 66 -11.04 4.19 -12.72
CA LEU A 66 -12.42 3.81 -12.41
C LEU A 66 -13.09 4.89 -11.54
N LEU A 67 -12.42 5.30 -10.47
CA LEU A 67 -12.98 6.22 -9.46
C LEU A 67 -13.09 7.66 -9.95
N ARG A 68 -12.29 8.07 -10.95
CA ARG A 68 -12.31 9.45 -11.50
C ARG A 68 -13.67 9.87 -12.07
N ARG A 69 -14.57 8.92 -12.33
CA ARG A 69 -15.95 9.18 -12.77
C ARG A 69 -16.76 9.93 -11.70
N TRP A 70 -16.43 9.73 -10.43
CA TRP A 70 -17.17 10.30 -9.30
C TRP A 70 -16.36 11.29 -8.48
N PHE A 71 -15.02 11.18 -8.51
CA PHE A 71 -14.13 12.01 -7.68
C PHE A 71 -12.98 12.62 -8.49
N ASP A 72 -12.47 13.75 -8.04
CA ASP A 72 -11.26 14.36 -8.60
C ASP A 72 -10.05 13.43 -8.40
N GLU A 73 -9.27 13.22 -9.45
CA GLU A 73 -8.09 12.34 -9.45
C GLU A 73 -7.10 12.68 -8.32
N LYS A 74 -6.93 13.97 -8.02
CA LYS A 74 -6.04 14.42 -6.93
C LYS A 74 -6.54 13.96 -5.57
N ILE A 75 -7.86 13.89 -5.37
CA ILE A 75 -8.46 13.40 -4.13
C ILE A 75 -8.16 11.91 -3.99
N ILE A 76 -8.50 11.12 -5.02
CA ILE A 76 -8.33 9.67 -5.02
C ILE A 76 -6.87 9.30 -4.73
N LEU A 77 -5.93 9.95 -5.41
CA LEU A 77 -4.50 9.69 -5.23
C LEU A 77 -3.98 10.12 -3.85
N THR A 78 -4.46 11.25 -3.32
CA THR A 78 -4.07 11.68 -1.96
C THR A 78 -4.63 10.70 -0.92
N SER A 79 -5.89 10.28 -1.06
CA SER A 79 -6.51 9.27 -0.19
C SER A 79 -5.75 7.94 -0.23
N ALA A 80 -5.34 7.48 -1.42
CA ALA A 80 -4.52 6.28 -1.56
C ALA A 80 -3.14 6.45 -0.89
N ALA A 81 -2.49 7.61 -1.07
CA ALA A 81 -1.20 7.92 -0.46
C ALA A 81 -1.26 8.05 1.08
N ILE A 82 -2.44 8.31 1.66
CA ILE A 82 -2.69 8.27 3.11
C ILE A 82 -2.94 6.83 3.58
N TYR A 83 -3.82 6.12 2.88
CA TYR A 83 -4.21 4.74 3.24
C TYR A 83 -3.00 3.80 3.25
N TRP A 84 -2.21 3.82 2.18
CA TRP A 84 -1.18 2.82 1.95
C TRP A 84 -0.11 2.71 3.05
N PRO A 85 0.55 3.81 3.48
CA PRO A 85 1.57 3.71 4.53
C PRO A 85 0.99 3.25 5.88
N ILE A 86 -0.29 3.53 6.14
CA ILE A 86 -0.96 3.09 7.38
C ILE A 86 -1.29 1.61 7.31
N ALA A 87 -1.85 1.13 6.20
CA ALA A 87 -2.36 -0.24 6.07
C ALA A 87 -1.26 -1.27 5.77
N ASN A 88 -0.32 -0.94 4.88
CA ASN A 88 0.68 -1.88 4.37
C ASN A 88 2.09 -1.55 4.86
N SER A 89 2.58 -0.33 4.62
CA SER A 89 3.99 -0.02 4.90
C SER A 89 4.34 -0.02 6.38
N SER A 90 3.37 0.27 7.26
CA SER A 90 3.53 0.13 8.71
C SER A 90 3.83 -1.31 9.13
N MET A 91 3.20 -2.32 8.50
CA MET A 91 3.43 -3.73 8.80
C MET A 91 4.85 -4.15 8.41
N ASN A 92 5.29 -3.74 7.22
CA ASN A 92 6.64 -3.97 6.75
C ASN A 92 7.69 -3.24 7.62
N LEU A 93 7.39 -2.02 8.05
CA LEU A 93 8.25 -1.27 8.97
C LEU A 93 8.36 -1.96 10.34
N LEU A 94 7.24 -2.40 10.92
CA LEU A 94 7.24 -3.16 12.18
C LEU A 94 8.08 -4.43 12.06
N PHE A 95 7.95 -5.15 10.94
CA PHE A 95 8.75 -6.34 10.67
C PHE A 95 10.24 -6.02 10.54
N LEU A 96 10.60 -4.91 9.88
CA LEU A 96 11.98 -4.42 9.77
C LEU A 96 12.58 -4.08 11.14
N LEU A 97 11.78 -3.51 12.04
CA LEU A 97 12.15 -3.20 13.42
C LEU A 97 12.22 -4.44 14.34
N GLY A 98 11.98 -5.64 13.80
CA GLY A 98 12.13 -6.90 14.52
C GLY A 98 10.85 -7.42 15.18
N PHE A 99 9.71 -6.73 15.04
CA PHE A 99 8.44 -7.25 15.55
C PHE A 99 7.95 -8.40 14.66
N ARG A 100 7.86 -9.60 15.22
CA ARG A 100 7.41 -10.83 14.53
C ARG A 100 5.96 -11.17 14.91
N HIS A 101 5.30 -11.96 14.06
CA HIS A 101 3.93 -12.49 14.27
C HIS A 101 2.84 -11.43 14.44
N MET A 102 3.06 -10.22 13.91
CA MET A 102 2.10 -9.11 14.00
C MET A 102 1.02 -9.13 12.91
N GLY A 103 0.88 -10.23 12.16
CA GLY A 103 -0.07 -10.33 11.04
C GLY A 103 -1.52 -10.00 11.41
N TYR A 104 -1.91 -10.25 12.66
CA TYR A 104 -3.24 -9.89 13.18
C TYR A 104 -3.51 -8.38 13.21
N LEU A 105 -2.48 -7.53 13.19
CA LEU A 105 -2.62 -6.07 13.15
C LEU A 105 -2.97 -5.54 11.75
N TRP A 106 -2.79 -6.34 10.70
CA TRP A 106 -3.06 -5.90 9.32
C TRP A 106 -4.52 -5.47 9.11
N GLY A 107 -5.48 -6.22 9.67
CA GLY A 107 -6.90 -5.89 9.62
C GLY A 107 -7.23 -4.54 10.30
N PRO A 108 -6.88 -4.37 11.59
CA PRO A 108 -7.02 -3.08 12.29
C PRO A 108 -6.35 -1.91 11.56
N LEU A 109 -5.12 -2.08 11.07
CA LEU A 109 -4.39 -1.03 10.34
C LEU A 109 -5.07 -0.67 9.02
N THR A 110 -5.61 -1.66 8.31
CA THR A 110 -6.44 -1.45 7.11
C THR A 110 -7.66 -0.61 7.43
N VAL A 111 -8.38 -0.92 8.51
CA VAL A 111 -9.55 -0.14 8.95
C VAL A 111 -9.16 1.29 9.30
N VAL A 112 -8.07 1.49 10.05
CA VAL A 112 -7.56 2.82 10.41
C VAL A 112 -7.19 3.62 9.16
N GLY A 113 -6.48 3.01 8.21
CA GLY A 113 -6.13 3.65 6.94
C GLY A 113 -7.37 4.04 6.12
N LEU A 114 -8.38 3.18 6.09
CA LEU A 114 -9.65 3.46 5.41
C LEU A 114 -10.38 4.64 6.07
N ILE A 115 -10.50 4.64 7.40
CA ILE A 115 -11.12 5.75 8.15
C ILE A 115 -10.37 7.06 7.90
N ALA A 116 -9.03 7.05 7.93
CA ALA A 116 -8.23 8.24 7.67
C ALA A 116 -8.41 8.77 6.24
N SER A 117 -8.39 7.88 5.25
CA SER A 117 -8.55 8.25 3.83
C SER A 117 -9.97 8.75 3.50
N LEU A 118 -11.01 8.17 4.12
CA LEU A 118 -12.40 8.61 4.01
C LEU A 118 -12.64 9.92 4.77
N GLY A 119 -12.02 10.10 5.94
CA GLY A 119 -12.05 11.36 6.68
C GLY A 119 -11.44 12.50 5.88
N TYR A 120 -10.32 12.24 5.20
CA TYR A 120 -9.73 13.19 4.25
C TYR A 120 -10.68 13.48 3.07
N LEU A 121 -11.31 12.45 2.48
CA LEU A 121 -12.29 12.65 1.40
C LEU A 121 -13.46 13.53 1.86
N PHE A 122 -14.02 13.25 3.04
CA PHE A 122 -15.18 13.97 3.59
C PHE A 122 -14.86 15.44 3.90
N THR A 123 -13.69 15.72 4.50
CA THR A 123 -13.26 17.10 4.79
C THR A 123 -13.14 17.93 3.53
N ILE A 124 -12.53 17.38 2.47
CA ILE A 124 -12.42 18.08 1.18
C ILE A 124 -13.79 18.29 0.52
N LEU A 125 -14.70 17.33 0.61
CA LEU A 125 -16.05 17.49 0.05
C LEU A 125 -16.89 18.54 0.78
N ARG A 126 -16.67 18.71 2.09
CA ARG A 126 -17.35 19.75 2.89
C ARG A 126 -16.87 21.17 2.57
N GLU A 127 -15.62 21.32 2.15
CA GLU A 127 -15.02 22.62 1.82
C GLU A 127 -15.34 23.10 0.39
N ARG A 128 -16.03 22.28 -0.42
CA ARG A 128 -16.49 22.62 -1.77
C ARG A 128 -17.96 23.01 -1.78
#